data_AF-A0A960FYY1-F1
#
_entry.id   AF-A0A960FYY1-F1
#
_cell.length_a   1.000
_cell.length_b   1.000
_cell.length_c   1.000
_cell.angle_alpha   90.00
_cell.angle_beta   90.00
_cell.angle_gamma   90.00
#
_symmetry.space_group_name_H-M   'P 1'
#
loop_
_entity.id
_entity.type
_entity.pdbx_description
1 polymer ?
#
loop_
_entity_poly.entity_id
_entity_poly.type
_entity_poly.pdbx_seq_one_letter_code
_entity_poly.pdbx_strand_id
1 'polypeptide(L)'
;MRSALSVRRFGVLTAVTALFASLMTWAPARPADASLGFDNARMADIALSYVGQPGVNACLAAGKGTAYAGQCKQFVNCIIVLSGGPMPGGGNDYAGSFIAAGGTEVSEGAATKGDIIQWGSGSTTSQHTAIVVANLGGGRFDVVDSNWGTPGLMVKHHTIANIHADIFNGAGAQPTRFIRMGTVNSGGVAEGAFVSYNGDVFRIAGGAPIYVSSWGHVGGDPGNVRALSASEFSALRTFPADGTVISGWAPGDPDHGSVYRVAGGAPIYVSNWDHIGGNPGTTVGVDLFAIKNAGGGGVL
;
A
#
# COMPACT_ATOMS: atom_id res chain seq x y z
N MET A 1 24.41 -7.78 -91.76
CA MET A 1 24.11 -9.23 -91.81
C MET A 1 23.10 -9.52 -90.71
N ARG A 2 21.81 -9.70 -91.07
CA ARG A 2 20.99 -10.92 -90.81
C ARG A 2 21.23 -11.50 -89.41
N SER A 3 20.28 -11.48 -88.46
CA SER A 3 18.98 -12.21 -88.43
C SER A 3 18.10 -11.61 -87.29
N ALA A 4 16.80 -11.31 -87.44
CA ALA A 4 15.62 -12.21 -87.51
C ALA A 4 15.64 -13.30 -86.42
N LEU A 5 14.62 -13.62 -85.62
CA LEU A 5 13.23 -13.20 -85.41
C LEU A 5 12.77 -14.11 -84.24
N SER A 6 12.05 -13.62 -83.23
CA SER A 6 11.09 -14.47 -82.50
C SER A 6 10.09 -13.63 -81.74
N VAL A 7 8.85 -13.67 -82.23
CA VAL A 7 7.65 -13.13 -81.62
C VAL A 7 7.11 -14.18 -80.64
N ARG A 8 6.84 -13.80 -79.40
CA ARG A 8 5.77 -14.41 -78.60
C ARG A 8 5.00 -13.32 -77.86
N ARG A 9 3.73 -13.20 -78.23
CA ARG A 9 2.68 -12.47 -77.50
C ARG A 9 2.53 -13.06 -76.09
N PHE A 10 2.22 -12.25 -75.08
CA PHE A 10 1.13 -12.52 -74.11
C PHE A 10 1.02 -11.37 -73.08
N GLY A 11 -0.22 -10.92 -72.86
CA GLY A 11 -0.72 -10.54 -71.54
C GLY A 11 -0.40 -9.15 -71.01
N VAL A 12 -1.33 -8.22 -71.23
CA VAL A 12 -1.56 -7.07 -70.35
C VAL A 12 -1.97 -7.59 -68.97
N LEU A 13 -1.30 -7.17 -67.90
CA LEU A 13 -1.95 -6.98 -66.61
C LEU A 13 -1.26 -5.85 -65.84
N THR A 14 -2.01 -4.78 -65.65
CA THR A 14 -1.67 -3.57 -64.91
C THR A 14 -1.37 -3.93 -63.46
N ALA A 15 -0.12 -3.83 -63.02
CA ALA A 15 0.24 -3.96 -61.61
C ALA A 15 -0.06 -2.64 -60.90
N VAL A 16 -1.16 -2.60 -60.15
CA VAL A 16 -1.44 -1.56 -59.16
C VAL A 16 -0.49 -1.79 -57.99
N THR A 17 0.59 -1.01 -57.93
CA THR A 17 1.46 -0.91 -56.74
C THR A 17 0.69 -0.18 -55.64
N ALA A 18 0.09 -0.94 -54.73
CA ALA A 18 -0.39 -0.43 -53.45
C ALA A 18 0.83 -0.19 -52.54
N LEU A 19 1.17 1.09 -52.32
CA LEU A 19 2.11 1.50 -51.29
C LEU A 19 1.44 1.29 -49.93
N PHE A 20 1.76 0.18 -49.25
CA PHE A 20 1.50 0.05 -47.82
C PHE A 20 2.58 0.80 -47.06
N ALA A 21 2.33 2.09 -46.78
CA ALA A 21 3.07 2.82 -45.77
C ALA A 21 2.62 2.33 -44.39
N SER A 22 3.34 1.36 -43.83
CA SER A 22 3.19 0.98 -42.43
C SER A 22 3.60 2.14 -41.54
N LEU A 23 2.61 2.92 -41.09
CA LEU A 23 2.75 3.79 -39.92
C LEU A 23 2.95 2.87 -38.70
N MET A 24 4.19 2.53 -38.42
CA MET A 24 4.61 2.11 -37.07
C MET A 24 4.40 3.32 -36.16
N THR A 25 3.20 3.46 -35.61
CA THR A 25 2.95 4.33 -34.48
C THR A 25 3.80 3.82 -33.33
N TRP A 26 4.90 4.51 -33.04
CA TRP A 26 5.57 4.44 -31.75
C TRP A 26 4.56 4.87 -30.70
N ALA A 27 3.79 3.92 -30.18
CA ALA A 27 3.17 4.09 -28.88
C ALA A 27 4.34 4.10 -27.87
N PRO A 28 4.51 5.14 -27.04
CA PRO A 28 5.38 5.00 -25.90
C PRO A 28 4.87 3.79 -25.12
N ALA A 29 5.75 2.84 -24.83
CA ALA A 29 5.45 1.80 -23.87
C ALA A 29 5.01 2.50 -22.60
N ARG A 30 3.71 2.41 -22.26
CA ARG A 30 3.27 2.79 -20.92
C ARG A 30 4.11 1.91 -19.99
N PRO A 31 4.88 2.46 -19.03
CA PRO A 31 5.31 1.62 -17.93
C PRO A 31 4.04 1.00 -17.36
N ALA A 32 4.00 -0.32 -17.30
CA ALA A 32 2.97 -1.05 -16.61
C ALA A 32 3.21 -0.84 -15.11
N ASP A 33 3.00 0.38 -14.63
CA ASP A 33 2.79 0.66 -13.22
C ASP A 33 1.36 0.21 -12.91
N ALA A 34 1.17 -1.10 -12.84
CA ALA A 34 0.12 -1.62 -11.99
C ALA A 34 0.53 -1.27 -10.55
N SER A 35 0.28 -0.02 -10.13
CA SER A 35 0.41 0.33 -8.73
C SER A 35 -0.50 -0.65 -8.00
N LEU A 36 0.07 -1.37 -7.04
CA LEU A 36 -0.72 -2.28 -6.22
C LEU A 36 -1.84 -1.43 -5.58
N GLY A 37 -3.10 -1.85 -5.74
CA GLY A 37 -4.26 -0.99 -5.46
C GLY A 37 -4.45 -0.64 -3.97
N PHE A 38 -3.68 -1.24 -3.09
CA PHE A 38 -3.72 -0.99 -1.66
C PHE A 38 -2.90 0.25 -1.25
N ASP A 39 -3.29 0.86 -0.14
CA ASP A 39 -2.59 2.01 0.44
C ASP A 39 -1.27 1.56 1.10
N ASN A 40 -0.16 2.21 0.74
CA ASN A 40 1.16 1.91 1.29
C ASN A 40 1.18 1.99 2.82
N ALA A 41 0.56 3.03 3.40
CA ALA A 41 0.55 3.28 4.84
C ALA A 41 -0.14 2.16 5.65
N ARG A 42 -1.09 1.44 5.03
CA ARG A 42 -1.80 0.29 5.62
C ARG A 42 -0.83 -0.79 6.09
N MET A 43 0.31 -0.97 5.43
CA MET A 43 1.31 -1.96 5.85
C MET A 43 1.82 -1.65 7.27
N ALA A 44 2.13 -0.39 7.56
CA ALA A 44 2.59 0.00 8.89
C ALA A 44 1.48 -0.15 9.95
N ASP A 45 0.23 0.23 9.61
CA ASP A 45 -0.90 0.11 10.54
C ASP A 45 -1.20 -1.33 10.93
N ILE A 46 -1.20 -2.25 9.95
CA ILE A 46 -1.36 -3.68 10.23
C ILE A 46 -0.17 -4.18 11.05
N ALA A 47 1.06 -3.83 10.68
CA ALA A 47 2.24 -4.32 11.39
C ALA A 47 2.28 -3.87 12.86
N LEU A 48 1.86 -2.63 13.15
CA LEU A 48 1.74 -2.11 14.52
C LEU A 48 0.73 -2.90 15.37
N SER A 49 -0.33 -3.45 14.78
CA SER A 49 -1.31 -4.28 15.52
C SER A 49 -0.73 -5.58 16.07
N TYR A 50 0.43 -6.02 15.55
CA TYR A 50 1.11 -7.23 16.00
C TYR A 50 2.21 -6.97 17.05
N VAL A 51 2.51 -5.72 17.40
CA VAL A 51 3.56 -5.41 18.40
C VAL A 51 3.32 -6.18 19.70
N GLY A 52 4.36 -6.83 20.21
CA GLY A 52 4.27 -7.68 21.40
C GLY A 52 3.68 -9.07 21.15
N GLN A 53 3.46 -9.47 19.90
CA GLN A 53 3.05 -10.81 19.50
C GLN A 53 4.15 -11.53 18.69
N PRO A 54 4.12 -12.88 18.61
CA PRO A 54 4.95 -13.61 17.67
C PRO A 54 4.64 -13.24 16.22
N GLY A 55 5.67 -12.97 15.40
CA GLY A 55 5.48 -12.58 14.00
C GLY A 55 4.75 -13.61 13.13
N VAL A 56 4.74 -14.89 13.55
CA VAL A 56 3.98 -15.96 12.88
C VAL A 56 2.47 -15.68 12.88
N ASN A 57 1.95 -14.90 13.84
CA ASN A 57 0.53 -14.55 13.90
C ASN A 57 0.07 -13.77 12.66
N ALA A 58 0.92 -12.89 12.11
CA ALA A 58 0.62 -12.19 10.87
C ALA A 58 0.51 -13.18 9.69
N CYS A 59 1.34 -14.21 9.66
CA CYS A 59 1.30 -15.23 8.61
C CYS A 59 0.12 -16.20 8.75
N LEU A 60 -0.32 -16.48 9.98
CA LEU A 60 -1.58 -17.21 10.21
C LEU A 60 -2.78 -16.40 9.71
N ALA A 61 -2.85 -15.11 10.05
CA ALA A 61 -3.91 -14.22 9.56
C ALA A 61 -3.89 -14.06 8.03
N ALA A 62 -2.71 -14.07 7.41
CA ALA A 62 -2.55 -14.06 5.95
C ALA A 62 -2.86 -15.41 5.27
N GLY A 63 -3.29 -16.43 6.02
CA GLY A 63 -3.61 -17.76 5.50
C GLY A 63 -2.39 -18.57 5.01
N LYS A 64 -1.18 -18.27 5.51
CA LYS A 64 0.08 -18.92 5.09
C LYS A 64 0.55 -20.05 6.01
N GLY A 65 -0.03 -20.18 7.20
CA GLY A 65 0.28 -21.26 8.15
C GLY A 65 1.58 -21.06 8.92
N THR A 66 1.94 -22.06 9.75
CA THR A 66 3.09 -22.00 10.69
C THR A 66 4.45 -22.29 10.06
N ALA A 67 4.49 -22.74 8.81
CA ALA A 67 5.74 -22.93 8.05
C ALA A 67 6.53 -21.61 7.88
N TYR A 68 5.85 -20.47 8.06
CA TYR A 68 6.43 -19.14 8.08
C TYR A 68 6.62 -18.71 9.54
N ALA A 69 7.78 -19.03 10.11
CA ALA A 69 8.07 -18.85 11.54
C ALA A 69 8.01 -17.40 12.07
N GLY A 70 7.59 -16.40 11.28
CA GLY A 70 7.49 -15.01 11.72
C GLY A 70 8.81 -14.26 11.74
N GLN A 71 9.83 -14.78 11.06
CA GLN A 71 11.10 -14.08 10.80
C GLN A 71 10.86 -12.74 10.07
N CYS A 72 11.81 -11.81 10.11
CA CYS A 72 11.64 -10.44 9.61
C CYS A 72 11.06 -10.37 8.18
N LYS A 73 11.62 -11.10 7.22
CA LYS A 73 11.08 -11.16 5.84
C LYS A 73 9.71 -11.81 5.79
N GLN A 74 9.50 -12.92 6.48
CA GLN A 74 8.24 -13.65 6.47
C GLN A 74 7.12 -12.78 7.05
N PHE A 75 7.41 -12.06 8.13
CA PHE A 75 6.49 -11.07 8.71
C PHE A 75 6.11 -10.00 7.67
N VAL A 76 7.08 -9.33 7.05
CA VAL A 76 6.81 -8.30 6.02
C VAL A 76 6.02 -8.88 4.83
N ASN A 77 6.36 -10.09 4.35
CA ASN A 77 5.61 -10.78 3.30
C ASN A 77 4.13 -10.95 3.67
N CYS A 78 3.86 -11.39 4.90
CA CYS A 78 2.51 -11.60 5.40
C CYS A 78 1.74 -10.28 5.58
N ILE A 79 2.42 -9.20 6.00
CA ILE A 79 1.84 -7.85 6.07
C ILE A 79 1.45 -7.31 4.68
N ILE A 80 2.26 -7.56 3.65
CA ILE A 80 1.93 -7.19 2.27
C ILE A 80 0.63 -7.89 1.84
N VAL A 81 0.50 -9.20 2.12
CA VAL A 81 -0.72 -9.97 1.82
C VAL A 81 -1.93 -9.41 2.58
N LEU A 82 -1.79 -9.13 3.88
CA LEU A 82 -2.85 -8.56 4.71
C LEU A 82 -3.28 -7.15 4.26
N SER A 83 -2.36 -6.41 3.64
CA SER A 83 -2.64 -5.10 3.05
C SER A 83 -3.39 -5.20 1.72
N GLY A 84 -3.57 -6.39 1.16
CA GLY A 84 -4.20 -6.61 -0.15
C GLY A 84 -3.19 -6.73 -1.31
N GLY A 85 -1.91 -6.87 -0.99
CA GLY A 85 -0.84 -7.10 -1.95
C GLY A 85 -0.60 -8.57 -2.29
N PRO A 86 0.21 -8.85 -3.32
CA PRO A 86 0.64 -10.21 -3.64
C PRO A 86 1.65 -10.73 -2.61
N MET A 87 1.76 -12.06 -2.51
CA MET A 87 2.80 -12.68 -1.69
C MET A 87 4.18 -12.48 -2.37
N PRO A 88 5.15 -11.81 -1.74
CA PRO A 88 6.48 -11.72 -2.29
C PRO A 88 7.18 -13.08 -2.33
N GLY A 89 8.08 -13.24 -3.30
CA GLY A 89 8.81 -14.49 -3.51
C GLY A 89 9.64 -14.94 -2.29
N GLY A 90 9.79 -16.26 -2.15
CA GLY A 90 10.74 -16.84 -1.21
C GLY A 90 12.20 -16.65 -1.66
N GLY A 91 13.15 -16.93 -0.77
CA GLY A 91 14.58 -16.96 -1.08
C GLY A 91 15.39 -15.79 -0.51
N ASN A 92 16.66 -15.72 -0.92
CA ASN A 92 17.68 -14.91 -0.25
C ASN A 92 17.77 -13.45 -0.70
N ASP A 93 17.08 -13.12 -1.78
CA ASP A 93 16.97 -11.75 -2.26
C ASP A 93 15.70 -11.12 -1.67
N TYR A 94 15.85 -10.25 -0.67
CA TYR A 94 14.72 -9.60 0.00
C TYR A 94 14.14 -8.51 -0.92
N ALA A 95 14.94 -7.50 -1.24
CA ALA A 95 14.55 -6.38 -2.07
C ALA A 95 14.07 -6.83 -3.46
N GLY A 96 14.79 -7.72 -4.14
CA GLY A 96 14.35 -8.23 -5.43
C GLY A 96 13.03 -8.99 -5.35
N SER A 97 12.75 -9.69 -4.23
CA SER A 97 11.45 -10.33 -4.04
C SER A 97 10.29 -9.34 -3.85
N PHE A 98 10.53 -8.20 -3.19
CA PHE A 98 9.54 -7.14 -3.05
C PHE A 98 9.32 -6.40 -4.38
N ILE A 99 10.39 -6.10 -5.11
CA ILE A 99 10.33 -5.46 -6.42
C ILE A 99 9.60 -6.36 -7.42
N ALA A 100 9.93 -7.65 -7.48
CA ALA A 100 9.23 -8.61 -8.33
C ALA A 100 7.74 -8.76 -7.96
N ALA A 101 7.36 -8.44 -6.72
CA ALA A 101 5.98 -8.41 -6.25
C ALA A 101 5.27 -7.09 -6.54
N GLY A 102 5.85 -6.19 -7.34
CA GLY A 102 5.28 -4.90 -7.71
C GLY A 102 5.76 -3.72 -6.85
N GLY A 103 6.82 -3.91 -6.08
CA GLY A 103 7.48 -2.84 -5.32
C GLY A 103 8.34 -1.93 -6.19
N THR A 104 8.40 -0.65 -5.84
CA THR A 104 9.27 0.34 -6.47
C THR A 104 10.33 0.81 -5.48
N GLU A 105 11.58 0.88 -5.90
CA GLU A 105 12.65 1.42 -5.06
C GLU A 105 12.53 2.94 -4.95
N VAL A 106 12.67 3.48 -3.73
CA VAL A 106 12.58 4.91 -3.44
C VAL A 106 13.84 5.39 -2.70
N SER A 107 14.10 6.69 -2.72
CA SER A 107 15.21 7.27 -1.96
C SER A 107 14.88 7.32 -0.46
N GLU A 108 15.92 7.34 0.38
CA GLU A 108 15.78 7.51 1.83
C GLU A 108 14.93 8.74 2.20
N GLY A 109 15.20 9.89 1.57
CA GLY A 109 14.44 11.11 1.83
C GLY A 109 12.99 11.06 1.34
N ALA A 110 12.66 10.16 0.41
CA ALA A 110 11.31 9.95 -0.07
C ALA A 110 10.55 8.85 0.70
N ALA A 111 11.25 8.09 1.56
CA ALA A 111 10.65 7.01 2.33
C ALA A 111 9.57 7.57 3.27
N THR A 112 8.42 6.91 3.28
CA THR A 112 7.23 7.30 4.06
C THR A 112 6.67 6.13 4.85
N LYS A 113 5.68 6.41 5.70
CA LYS A 113 4.94 5.39 6.45
C LYS A 113 4.42 4.32 5.50
N GLY A 114 4.76 3.07 5.78
CA GLY A 114 4.40 1.92 4.96
C GLY A 114 5.55 1.43 4.10
N ASP A 115 6.52 2.25 3.73
CA ASP A 115 7.65 1.76 2.92
C ASP A 115 8.44 0.69 3.67
N ILE A 116 8.95 -0.28 2.91
CA ILE A 116 9.80 -1.35 3.43
C ILE A 116 11.22 -0.82 3.44
N ILE A 117 11.90 -1.02 4.56
CA ILE A 117 13.30 -0.68 4.74
C ILE A 117 14.09 -1.97 4.87
N GLN A 118 15.22 -2.06 4.20
CA GLN A 118 16.11 -3.22 4.23
C GLN A 118 17.55 -2.77 4.43
N TRP A 119 18.26 -3.49 5.31
CA TRP A 119 19.67 -3.26 5.57
C TRP A 119 20.42 -4.57 5.83
N GLY A 120 21.75 -4.48 5.87
CA GLY A 120 22.66 -5.61 6.00
C GLY A 120 23.12 -6.18 4.65
N SER A 121 24.19 -6.98 4.65
CA SER A 121 24.90 -7.43 3.45
C SER A 121 24.88 -8.95 3.25
N GLY A 122 25.11 -9.41 2.01
CA GLY A 122 25.32 -10.83 1.72
C GLY A 122 24.08 -11.73 1.89
N SER A 123 24.30 -13.03 2.16
CA SER A 123 23.26 -14.07 2.29
C SER A 123 22.21 -13.75 3.37
N THR A 124 21.09 -14.48 3.37
CA THR A 124 19.92 -14.32 4.28
C THR A 124 20.21 -14.17 5.74
N THR A 125 21.34 -14.69 6.20
CA THR A 125 21.76 -14.67 7.61
C THR A 125 22.19 -13.28 8.09
N SER A 126 22.42 -12.32 7.19
CA SER A 126 22.88 -10.97 7.54
C SER A 126 22.01 -9.85 6.95
N GLN A 127 20.86 -10.18 6.35
CA GLN A 127 19.87 -9.20 5.88
C GLN A 127 18.71 -9.08 6.89
N HIS A 128 18.28 -7.84 7.17
CA HIS A 128 17.08 -7.56 7.96
C HIS A 128 16.17 -6.59 7.22
N THR A 129 14.88 -6.67 7.50
CA THR A 129 13.89 -5.79 6.90
C THR A 129 12.81 -5.42 7.91
N ALA A 130 12.31 -4.20 7.79
CA ALA A 130 11.26 -3.64 8.62
C ALA A 130 10.29 -2.81 7.77
N ILE A 131 9.18 -2.41 8.37
CA ILE A 131 8.22 -1.48 7.78
C ILE A 131 8.39 -0.12 8.46
N VAL A 132 8.54 0.93 7.67
CA VAL A 132 8.65 2.31 8.15
C VAL A 132 7.33 2.74 8.76
N VAL A 133 7.37 3.16 10.02
CA VAL A 133 6.28 3.86 10.71
C VAL A 133 6.42 5.36 10.51
N ALA A 134 7.65 5.88 10.63
CA ALA A 134 7.96 7.28 10.34
C ALA A 134 9.40 7.46 9.85
N ASN A 135 9.60 8.36 8.88
CA ASN A 135 10.91 8.86 8.51
C ASN A 135 11.24 10.09 9.38
N LEU A 136 12.23 9.97 10.25
CA LEU A 136 12.60 11.02 11.20
C LEU A 136 13.72 11.93 10.67
N GLY A 137 14.21 11.67 9.45
CA GLY A 137 15.28 12.40 8.80
C GLY A 137 16.69 12.07 9.34
N GLY A 138 17.71 12.39 8.54
CA GLY A 138 19.12 12.19 8.92
C GLY A 138 19.48 10.74 9.25
N GLY A 139 18.98 9.78 8.46
CA GLY A 139 19.23 8.35 8.68
C GLY A 139 18.46 7.72 9.86
N ARG A 140 17.51 8.45 10.46
CA ARG A 140 16.68 7.96 11.57
C ARG A 140 15.30 7.55 11.11
N PHE A 141 14.84 6.39 11.58
CA PHE A 141 13.55 5.84 11.21
C PHE A 141 12.86 5.23 12.42
N ASP A 142 11.57 5.47 12.55
CA ASP A 142 10.71 4.68 13.42
C ASP A 142 10.15 3.52 12.61
N VAL A 143 10.29 2.29 13.10
CA VAL A 143 10.01 1.08 12.33
C VAL A 143 9.30 0.02 13.17
N VAL A 144 8.60 -0.87 12.48
CA VAL A 144 8.05 -2.10 13.05
C VAL A 144 8.56 -3.30 12.28
N ASP A 145 9.08 -4.28 13.00
CA ASP A 145 9.58 -5.53 12.42
C ASP A 145 9.38 -6.70 13.39
N SER A 146 9.78 -7.88 12.94
CA SER A 146 9.89 -9.07 13.77
C SER A 146 11.32 -9.55 13.84
N ASN A 147 11.68 -10.21 14.94
CA ASN A 147 13.00 -10.79 15.18
C ASN A 147 14.13 -9.74 15.32
N TRP A 148 13.83 -8.55 15.85
CA TRP A 148 14.85 -7.56 16.19
C TRP A 148 15.11 -7.48 17.70
N GLY A 149 16.19 -8.13 18.14
CA GLY A 149 16.67 -8.03 19.53
C GLY A 149 15.73 -8.62 20.58
N THR A 150 14.77 -9.46 20.18
CA THR A 150 13.78 -10.10 21.07
C THR A 150 13.78 -11.62 20.88
N PRO A 151 13.81 -12.41 21.96
CA PRO A 151 13.58 -13.86 21.89
C PRO A 151 12.23 -14.18 21.26
N GLY A 152 12.11 -15.32 20.59
CA GLY A 152 10.81 -15.86 20.15
C GLY A 152 10.21 -15.21 18.90
N LEU A 153 11.01 -14.48 18.09
CA LEU A 153 10.56 -13.87 16.82
C LEU A 153 9.36 -12.92 17.04
N MET A 154 9.45 -12.13 18.11
CA MET A 154 8.41 -11.18 18.50
C MET A 154 8.47 -9.94 17.60
N VAL A 155 7.29 -9.36 17.37
CA VAL A 155 7.16 -8.09 16.68
C VAL A 155 7.46 -6.94 17.64
N LYS A 156 8.28 -6.00 17.18
CA LYS A 156 8.74 -4.86 17.96
C LYS A 156 8.58 -3.58 17.14
N HIS A 157 8.08 -2.55 17.80
CA HIS A 157 8.15 -1.16 17.34
C HIS A 157 9.36 -0.50 18.01
N HIS A 158 10.26 0.07 17.22
CA HIS A 158 11.47 0.70 17.73
C HIS A 158 12.03 1.75 16.74
N THR A 159 12.91 2.59 17.26
CA THR A 159 13.60 3.60 16.47
C THR A 159 15.01 3.12 16.09
N ILE A 160 15.30 3.14 14.79
CA ILE A 160 16.65 3.04 14.23
C ILE A 160 17.30 4.42 14.37
N ALA A 161 18.38 4.48 15.15
CA ALA A 161 19.04 5.74 15.48
C ALA A 161 20.03 6.20 14.40
N ASN A 162 20.62 5.26 13.65
CA ASN A 162 21.45 5.61 12.50
C ASN A 162 21.56 4.44 11.54
N ILE A 163 20.79 4.48 10.47
CA ILE A 163 20.77 3.39 9.49
C ILE A 163 22.07 3.23 8.69
N HIS A 164 22.98 4.22 8.77
CA HIS A 164 24.30 4.16 8.15
C HIS A 164 25.37 3.58 9.09
N ALA A 165 25.10 3.51 10.40
CA ALA A 165 26.04 3.01 11.42
C ALA A 165 25.59 1.67 12.04
N ASP A 166 24.30 1.36 12.01
CA ASP A 166 23.73 0.10 12.53
C ASP A 166 23.94 -1.10 11.57
N ILE A 167 24.82 -0.94 10.57
CA ILE A 167 25.22 -1.96 9.61
C ILE A 167 26.33 -2.79 10.25
N PHE A 168 25.98 -4.02 10.62
CA PHE A 168 26.85 -5.04 11.22
C PHE A 168 28.33 -4.93 10.81
N ASN A 169 29.20 -4.86 11.82
CA ASN A 169 30.66 -4.86 11.71
C ASN A 169 31.16 -5.92 10.71
N GLY A 170 31.49 -5.50 9.49
CA GLY A 170 32.51 -6.19 8.67
C GLY A 170 32.06 -6.94 7.42
N ALA A 171 30.81 -6.89 6.99
CA ALA A 171 30.42 -7.44 5.69
C ALA A 171 29.96 -6.30 4.77
N GLY A 172 30.73 -6.04 3.70
CA GLY A 172 30.68 -4.83 2.85
C GLY A 172 29.29 -4.21 2.67
N ALA A 173 29.22 -2.89 2.85
CA ALA A 173 27.98 -2.11 2.88
C ALA A 173 27.16 -2.32 1.61
N GLN A 174 26.14 -3.18 1.68
CA GLN A 174 25.02 -3.02 0.76
C GLN A 174 24.29 -1.75 1.19
N PRO A 175 23.95 -0.85 0.25
CA PRO A 175 23.21 0.35 0.59
C PRO A 175 21.87 -0.06 1.20
N THR A 176 21.45 0.67 2.23
CA THR A 176 20.08 0.57 2.74
C THR A 176 19.12 0.82 1.59
N ARG A 177 18.13 -0.05 1.45
CA ARG A 177 17.15 0.02 0.37
C ARG A 177 15.77 0.33 0.95
N PHE A 178 15.03 1.15 0.23
CA PHE A 178 13.66 1.48 0.56
C PHE A 178 12.77 1.02 -0.59
N ILE A 179 11.81 0.15 -0.31
CA ILE A 179 10.89 -0.40 -1.30
C ILE A 179 9.47 0.03 -0.94
N ARG A 180 8.85 0.76 -1.85
CA ARG A 180 7.46 1.16 -1.78
C ARG A 180 6.58 0.10 -2.41
N MET A 181 5.66 -0.45 -1.63
CA MET A 181 4.56 -1.27 -2.13
C MET A 181 3.26 -0.47 -2.07
N GLY A 182 2.32 -0.70 -2.98
CA GLY A 182 1.05 0.02 -2.95
C GLY A 182 1.17 1.46 -3.44
N THR A 183 0.06 2.17 -3.36
CA THR A 183 -0.03 3.59 -3.70
C THR A 183 0.23 4.43 -2.46
N VAL A 184 1.14 5.40 -2.56
CA VAL A 184 1.24 6.47 -1.54
C VAL A 184 0.20 7.53 -1.86
N ASN A 185 -0.81 7.63 -1.00
CA ASN A 185 -1.76 8.72 -1.05
C ASN A 185 -1.12 9.94 -0.36
N SER A 186 -0.58 10.87 -1.16
CA SER A 186 0.39 11.92 -0.79
C SER A 186 -0.10 13.01 0.18
N GLY A 187 -1.26 12.84 0.83
CA GLY A 187 -1.74 13.82 1.82
C GLY A 187 -0.96 13.83 3.13
N GLY A 188 -0.12 12.82 3.41
CA GLY A 188 0.64 12.73 4.66
C GLY A 188 -0.23 12.65 5.92
N VAL A 189 -1.52 12.33 5.76
CA VAL A 189 -2.47 12.20 6.87
C VAL A 189 -2.58 10.73 7.25
N ALA A 190 -2.36 10.42 8.52
CA ALA A 190 -2.46 9.05 9.03
C ALA A 190 -3.92 8.56 9.06
N GLU A 191 -4.11 7.24 8.92
CA GLU A 191 -5.39 6.58 9.14
C GLU A 191 -5.98 6.94 10.51
N GLY A 192 -7.28 7.24 10.54
CA GLY A 192 -8.00 7.64 11.74
C GLY A 192 -7.73 9.06 12.22
N ALA A 193 -6.81 9.80 11.60
CA ALA A 193 -6.54 11.19 11.97
C ALA A 193 -7.71 12.12 11.63
N PHE A 194 -7.84 13.19 12.40
CA PHE A 194 -8.80 14.26 12.14
C PHE A 194 -8.14 15.40 11.39
N VAL A 195 -8.80 15.84 10.32
CA VAL A 195 -8.36 16.96 9.49
C VAL A 195 -9.48 17.95 9.27
N SER A 196 -9.13 19.18 8.95
CA SER A 196 -10.09 20.19 8.54
C SER A 196 -9.76 20.78 7.18
N TYR A 197 -10.80 21.08 6.42
CA TYR A 197 -10.70 21.76 5.13
C TYR A 197 -11.98 22.52 4.85
N ASN A 198 -11.84 23.78 4.41
CA ASN A 198 -12.97 24.64 4.06
C ASN A 198 -14.06 24.80 5.15
N GLY A 199 -13.68 24.74 6.43
CA GLY A 199 -14.59 24.87 7.56
C GLY A 199 -15.23 23.57 8.03
N ASP A 200 -15.07 22.49 7.27
CA ASP A 200 -15.53 21.15 7.62
C ASP A 200 -14.42 20.34 8.29
N VAL A 201 -14.84 19.33 9.07
CA VAL A 201 -13.96 18.38 9.75
C VAL A 201 -14.19 17.00 9.18
N PHE A 202 -13.10 16.25 9.03
CA PHE A 202 -13.09 14.91 8.48
C PHE A 202 -12.24 13.98 9.34
N ARG A 203 -12.59 12.69 9.35
CA ARG A 203 -11.74 11.62 9.86
C ARG A 203 -11.22 10.81 8.68
N ILE A 204 -9.93 10.52 8.63
CA ILE A 204 -9.37 9.71 7.54
C ILE A 204 -9.70 8.24 7.74
N ALA A 205 -10.28 7.61 6.72
CA ALA A 205 -10.39 6.15 6.64
C ALA A 205 -10.07 5.66 5.22
N GLY A 206 -9.21 4.66 5.09
CA GLY A 206 -8.73 4.17 3.81
C GLY A 206 -8.10 5.25 2.95
N GLY A 207 -7.49 6.27 3.56
CA GLY A 207 -6.91 7.43 2.86
C GLY A 207 -7.91 8.45 2.31
N ALA A 208 -9.21 8.31 2.59
CA ALA A 208 -10.25 9.26 2.21
C ALA A 208 -10.77 10.06 3.42
N PRO A 209 -11.18 11.32 3.23
CA PRO A 209 -11.73 12.13 4.31
C PRO A 209 -13.24 11.87 4.50
N ILE A 210 -13.59 11.20 5.60
CA ILE A 210 -14.98 10.92 6.01
C ILE A 210 -15.53 12.11 6.79
N TYR A 211 -16.65 12.69 6.39
CA TYR A 211 -17.22 13.87 7.07
C TYR A 211 -17.60 13.60 8.53
N VAL A 212 -17.32 14.56 9.42
CA VAL A 212 -17.69 14.54 10.83
C VAL A 212 -18.71 15.64 11.09
N SER A 213 -19.97 15.26 11.28
CA SER A 213 -21.08 16.18 11.56
C SER A 213 -21.14 16.59 13.04
N SER A 214 -20.62 15.74 13.93
CA SER A 214 -20.62 15.97 15.38
C SER A 214 -19.46 15.25 16.06
N TRP A 215 -18.78 15.93 16.99
CA TRP A 215 -17.74 15.31 17.81
C TRP A 215 -18.26 14.13 18.65
N GLY A 216 -19.52 14.18 19.09
CA GLY A 216 -20.15 13.08 19.81
C GLY A 216 -20.25 11.79 18.97
N HIS A 217 -20.20 11.90 17.64
CA HIS A 217 -20.24 10.79 16.71
C HIS A 217 -18.86 10.19 16.41
N VAL A 218 -17.79 10.71 17.00
CA VAL A 218 -16.42 10.20 16.79
C VAL A 218 -15.63 10.07 18.10
N GLY A 219 -16.32 10.01 19.24
CA GLY A 219 -15.72 9.79 20.55
C GLY A 219 -15.32 11.08 21.31
N GLY A 220 -15.72 12.24 20.80
CA GLY A 220 -15.40 13.56 21.35
C GLY A 220 -14.40 14.34 20.50
N ASP A 221 -14.18 15.61 20.85
CA ASP A 221 -13.17 16.45 20.21
C ASP A 221 -11.77 16.00 20.68
N PRO A 222 -10.91 15.55 19.77
CA PRO A 222 -9.57 15.06 20.12
C PRO A 222 -8.58 16.21 20.41
N GLY A 223 -8.95 17.47 20.12
CA GLY A 223 -8.13 18.66 20.37
C GLY A 223 -6.93 18.84 19.41
N ASN A 224 -6.77 17.97 18.42
CA ASN A 224 -5.60 17.94 17.50
C ASN A 224 -5.98 17.80 16.02
N VAL A 225 -6.92 18.62 15.54
CA VAL A 225 -7.35 18.63 14.13
C VAL A 225 -6.32 19.34 13.24
N ARG A 226 -5.81 18.64 12.21
CA ARG A 226 -4.86 19.23 11.26
C ARG A 226 -5.57 19.92 10.10
N ALA A 227 -5.37 21.23 9.95
CA ALA A 227 -5.86 21.95 8.77
C ALA A 227 -5.06 21.56 7.51
N LEU A 228 -5.76 21.26 6.42
CA LEU A 228 -5.18 20.95 5.12
C LEU A 228 -5.26 22.14 4.16
N SER A 229 -4.24 22.30 3.34
CA SER A 229 -4.32 23.11 2.12
C SER A 229 -5.22 22.46 1.07
N ALA A 230 -5.68 23.24 0.10
CA ALA A 230 -6.46 22.72 -1.03
C ALA A 230 -5.71 21.62 -1.81
N SER A 231 -4.40 21.78 -2.00
CA SER A 231 -3.57 20.76 -2.64
C SER A 231 -3.49 19.47 -1.82
N GLU A 232 -3.33 19.56 -0.50
CA GLU A 232 -3.28 18.37 0.37
C GLU A 232 -4.63 17.64 0.40
N PHE A 233 -5.74 18.38 0.52
CA PHE A 233 -7.07 17.80 0.52
C PHE A 233 -7.39 17.15 -0.83
N SER A 234 -7.03 17.79 -1.95
CA SER A 234 -7.22 17.23 -3.30
C SER A 234 -6.35 16.00 -3.60
N ALA A 235 -5.28 15.81 -2.83
CA ALA A 235 -4.40 14.64 -2.94
C ALA A 235 -4.89 13.43 -2.12
N LEU A 236 -5.92 13.60 -1.28
CA LEU A 236 -6.58 12.50 -0.59
C LEU A 236 -7.44 11.69 -1.56
N ARG A 237 -7.76 10.45 -1.18
CA ARG A 237 -8.70 9.65 -1.97
C ARG A 237 -10.09 10.25 -1.90
N THR A 238 -10.81 10.18 -3.02
CA THR A 238 -12.23 10.59 -3.07
C THR A 238 -13.14 9.64 -2.30
N PHE A 239 -12.78 8.36 -2.27
CA PHE A 239 -13.48 7.31 -1.54
C PHE A 239 -12.48 6.44 -0.79
N PRO A 240 -12.85 5.85 0.36
CA PRO A 240 -11.95 4.96 1.07
C PRO A 240 -11.49 3.80 0.18
N ALA A 241 -10.27 3.33 0.41
CA ALA A 241 -9.75 2.17 -0.29
C ALA A 241 -10.65 0.92 -0.15
N ASP A 242 -10.67 0.08 -1.19
CA ASP A 242 -11.34 -1.21 -1.13
C ASP A 242 -10.76 -2.07 -0.01
N GLY A 243 -11.65 -2.68 0.77
CA GLY A 243 -11.30 -3.46 1.94
C GLY A 243 -10.91 -2.65 3.17
N THR A 244 -11.09 -1.33 3.17
CA THR A 244 -11.16 -0.55 4.41
C THR A 244 -12.37 -1.00 5.23
N VAL A 245 -12.18 -1.16 6.54
CA VAL A 245 -13.23 -1.51 7.48
C VAL A 245 -13.50 -0.32 8.39
N ILE A 246 -14.75 0.12 8.42
CA ILE A 246 -15.21 1.28 9.21
C ILE A 246 -16.35 0.87 10.14
N SER A 247 -16.48 1.57 11.27
CA SER A 247 -17.62 1.43 12.18
C SER A 247 -18.39 2.74 12.24
N GLY A 248 -19.70 2.69 12.03
CA GLY A 248 -20.56 3.88 12.09
C GLY A 248 -20.93 4.24 13.52
N TRP A 249 -20.54 5.42 13.97
CA TRP A 249 -20.77 5.91 15.31
C TRP A 249 -21.79 7.05 15.30
N ALA A 250 -22.90 6.88 16.01
CA ALA A 250 -23.79 7.96 16.41
C ALA A 250 -24.55 7.53 17.69
N PRO A 251 -24.06 7.86 18.90
CA PRO A 251 -24.73 7.46 20.13
C PRO A 251 -26.21 7.84 20.13
N GLY A 252 -27.09 6.87 20.40
CA GLY A 252 -28.54 7.04 20.37
C GLY A 252 -29.22 6.63 19.05
N ASP A 253 -28.46 6.36 17.99
CA ASP A 253 -28.98 5.77 16.74
C ASP A 253 -29.03 4.23 16.85
N PRO A 254 -30.09 3.55 16.35
CA PRO A 254 -30.18 2.09 16.38
C PRO A 254 -29.06 1.37 15.60
N ASP A 255 -28.43 2.02 14.62
CA ASP A 255 -27.32 1.46 13.85
C ASP A 255 -25.95 1.83 14.43
N HIS A 256 -25.88 2.43 15.64
CA HIS A 256 -24.62 2.73 16.30
C HIS A 256 -23.75 1.48 16.47
N GLY A 257 -22.49 1.56 16.07
CA GLY A 257 -21.53 0.47 16.13
C GLY A 257 -21.62 -0.52 14.96
N SER A 258 -22.52 -0.30 13.99
CA SER A 258 -22.57 -1.06 12.75
C SER A 258 -21.22 -1.02 12.02
N VAL A 259 -20.85 -2.14 11.38
CA VAL A 259 -19.55 -2.31 10.72
C VAL A 259 -19.76 -2.46 9.22
N TYR A 260 -18.87 -1.86 8.44
CA TYR A 260 -18.91 -1.89 6.98
C TYR A 260 -17.52 -2.17 6.41
N ARG A 261 -17.50 -2.88 5.28
CA ARG A 261 -16.31 -3.02 4.44
C ARG A 261 -16.52 -2.27 3.14
N VAL A 262 -15.57 -1.42 2.76
CA VAL A 262 -15.67 -0.63 1.54
C VAL A 262 -15.34 -1.50 0.32
N ALA A 263 -16.16 -1.40 -0.72
CA ALA A 263 -15.92 -2.03 -2.03
C ALA A 263 -16.49 -1.16 -3.15
N GLY A 264 -15.67 -0.86 -4.16
CA GLY A 264 -16.03 0.07 -5.23
C GLY A 264 -16.33 1.48 -4.71
N GLY A 265 -15.73 1.85 -3.57
CA GLY A 265 -16.01 3.12 -2.87
C GLY A 265 -17.31 3.14 -2.05
N ALA A 266 -18.12 2.07 -2.04
CA ALA A 266 -19.35 2.01 -1.25
C ALA A 266 -19.17 1.19 0.05
N PRO A 267 -19.70 1.64 1.20
CA PRO A 267 -19.70 0.85 2.42
C PRO A 267 -20.74 -0.29 2.33
N ILE A 268 -20.27 -1.54 2.42
CA ILE A 268 -21.12 -2.73 2.45
C ILE A 268 -21.22 -3.22 3.90
N TYR A 269 -22.44 -3.35 4.40
CA TYR A 269 -22.68 -3.79 5.78
C TYR A 269 -22.13 -5.19 6.04
N VAL A 270 -21.41 -5.35 7.15
CA VAL A 270 -20.83 -6.61 7.61
C VAL A 270 -21.64 -7.11 8.79
N SER A 271 -22.50 -8.10 8.52
CA SER A 271 -23.29 -8.77 9.56
C SER A 271 -22.53 -9.88 10.29
N ASN A 272 -21.45 -10.41 9.68
CA ASN A 272 -20.58 -11.43 10.27
C ASN A 272 -19.15 -11.25 9.75
N TRP A 273 -18.19 -11.19 10.67
CA TRP A 273 -16.76 -11.10 10.38
C TRP A 273 -16.22 -12.27 9.56
N ASP A 274 -16.78 -13.47 9.74
CA ASP A 274 -16.35 -14.65 8.99
C ASP A 274 -16.57 -14.48 7.47
N HIS A 275 -17.55 -13.67 7.07
CA HIS A 275 -17.82 -13.37 5.65
C HIS A 275 -16.73 -12.52 5.00
N ILE A 276 -15.86 -11.89 5.80
CA ILE A 276 -14.76 -11.06 5.31
C ILE A 276 -13.38 -11.55 5.76
N GLY A 277 -13.29 -12.81 6.22
CA GLY A 277 -12.04 -13.45 6.61
C GLY A 277 -11.64 -13.24 8.08
N GLY A 278 -12.59 -12.84 8.93
CA GLY A 278 -12.38 -12.58 10.37
C GLY A 278 -12.26 -11.10 10.68
N ASN A 279 -12.20 -10.76 11.98
CA ASN A 279 -12.02 -9.39 12.44
C ASN A 279 -10.55 -8.96 12.25
N PRO A 280 -10.26 -7.95 11.40
CA PRO A 280 -8.89 -7.51 11.14
C PRO A 280 -8.27 -6.72 12.29
N GLY A 281 -9.00 -6.46 13.38
CA GLY A 281 -8.54 -5.68 14.55
C GLY A 281 -8.30 -4.19 14.27
N THR A 282 -8.47 -3.76 13.02
CA THR A 282 -8.19 -2.42 12.51
C THR A 282 -9.48 -1.85 11.93
N THR A 283 -10.29 -1.21 12.77
CA THR A 283 -11.55 -0.56 12.37
C THR A 283 -11.50 0.90 12.78
N VAL A 284 -11.76 1.80 11.83
CA VAL A 284 -11.86 3.24 12.12
C VAL A 284 -13.32 3.57 12.44
N GLY A 285 -13.57 4.14 13.63
CA GLY A 285 -14.89 4.67 13.98
C GLY A 285 -15.15 5.98 13.24
N VAL A 286 -16.19 6.06 12.42
CA VAL A 286 -16.50 7.24 11.62
C VAL A 286 -17.94 7.67 11.89
N ASP A 287 -18.28 8.90 11.54
CA ASP A 287 -19.64 9.40 11.75
C ASP A 287 -20.65 8.59 10.92
N LEU A 288 -21.62 7.97 11.59
CA LEU A 288 -22.65 7.18 10.93
C LEU A 288 -23.46 8.02 9.93
N PHE A 289 -23.57 9.33 10.15
CA PHE A 289 -24.22 10.24 9.22
C PHE A 289 -23.57 10.19 7.82
N ALA A 290 -22.23 10.15 7.73
CA ALA A 290 -21.54 10.07 6.45
C ALA A 290 -21.85 8.76 5.72
N ILE A 291 -21.89 7.64 6.46
CA ILE A 291 -22.23 6.32 5.91
C ILE A 291 -23.67 6.30 5.36
N LYS A 292 -24.64 6.84 6.09
CA LYS A 292 -26.05 6.87 5.65
C LYS A 292 -26.27 7.75 4.42
N ASN A 293 -25.41 8.73 4.18
CA ASN A 293 -25.46 9.64 3.03
C ASN A 293 -24.47 9.25 1.91
N ALA A 294 -23.84 8.09 2.02
CA ALA A 294 -22.97 7.50 1.00
C ALA A 294 -23.64 7.49 -0.39
N GLY A 295 -22.93 8.01 -1.40
CA GLY A 295 -23.44 8.06 -2.78
C GLY A 295 -24.29 9.29 -3.14
N GLY A 296 -24.55 10.19 -2.17
CA GLY A 296 -25.28 11.45 -2.38
C GLY A 296 -24.43 12.64 -2.85
N GLY A 297 -23.13 12.45 -3.14
CA GLY A 297 -22.21 13.53 -3.53
C GLY A 297 -21.56 14.28 -2.36
N GLY A 298 -21.92 13.96 -1.11
CA GLY A 298 -21.11 14.28 0.06
C GLY A 298 -19.96 13.30 0.15
N VAL A 299 -18.76 13.81 0.46
CA VAL A 299 -17.56 12.97 0.62
C VAL A 299 -17.86 11.87 1.63
N LEU A 300 -17.62 10.64 1.19
CA LEU A 300 -17.81 9.43 1.96
C LEU A 300 -16.73 9.30 2.99
#